data_AF-K3ZK44-F1
#
_entry.id   AF-K3ZK44-F1
#
_cell.length_a   1.000
_cell.length_b   1.000
_cell.length_c   1.000
_cell.angle_alpha   90.00
_cell.angle_beta   90.00
_cell.angle_gamma   90.00
#
_symmetry.space_group_name_H-M   'P 1'
#
loop_
_entity.id
_entity.type
_entity.pdbx_description
1 polymer ?
#
loop_
_entity_poly.entity_id
_entity_poly.type
_entity_poly.pdbx_seq_one_letter_code
_entity_poly.pdbx_strand_id
1 'polypeptide(L)'
;MAAGGKVTGGRLALVAALLCAAAAMAAAQQASGVRATYNYYRPQNINWDLNAASAYCATWDAGKSYAWRSKYGWTAFCGPAGPTGQASCGQCLLVTNSATGASTTVRIVDQCSNGGLDLDYDTAFSKIDNGQGVNDGHLTVSYQFVDCGEPRE
;
A
#
# COMPACT_ATOMS: atom_id res chain seq x y z
N MET A 1 -4.93 18.98 -50.29
CA MET A 1 -4.22 17.69 -50.41
C MET A 1 -4.11 17.09 -49.01
N ALA A 2 -4.97 16.13 -48.68
CA ALA A 2 -4.95 15.46 -47.39
C ALA A 2 -4.15 14.16 -47.51
N ALA A 3 -3.00 14.08 -46.84
CA ALA A 3 -2.22 12.85 -46.74
C ALA A 3 -2.91 11.89 -45.76
N GLY A 4 -3.75 10.99 -46.30
CA GLY A 4 -4.29 9.85 -45.57
C GLY A 4 -3.20 8.81 -45.33
N GLY A 5 -2.51 8.91 -44.19
CA GLY A 5 -1.53 7.92 -43.77
C GLY A 5 -2.22 6.59 -43.43
N LYS A 6 -2.02 5.56 -44.27
CA LYS A 6 -2.42 4.18 -43.95
C LYS A 6 -1.61 3.71 -42.74
N VAL A 7 -2.28 3.56 -41.59
CA VAL A 7 -1.70 2.87 -40.43
C VAL A 7 -1.64 1.38 -40.78
N THR A 8 -0.43 0.86 -40.97
CA THR A 8 -0.18 -0.56 -41.29
C THR A 8 -0.52 -1.44 -40.08
N GLY A 9 -1.10 -2.63 -40.32
CA GLY A 9 -1.56 -3.54 -39.26
C GLY A 9 -0.51 -3.93 -38.22
N GLY A 10 0.77 -3.89 -38.56
CA GLY A 10 1.86 -4.10 -37.60
C GLY A 10 1.99 -3.00 -36.53
N ARG A 11 1.62 -1.76 -36.86
CA ARG A 11 1.61 -0.64 -35.88
C ARG A 11 0.44 -0.76 -34.91
N LEU A 12 -0.73 -1.20 -35.38
CA LEU A 12 -1.89 -1.48 -34.53
C LEU A 12 -1.64 -2.64 -33.57
N ALA A 13 -0.99 -3.72 -34.04
CA ALA A 13 -0.62 -4.86 -33.19
C ALA A 13 0.42 -4.48 -32.12
N LEU A 14 1.42 -3.66 -32.45
CA LEU A 14 2.43 -3.19 -31.50
C LEU A 14 1.81 -2.27 -30.42
N VAL A 15 0.92 -1.37 -30.83
CA VAL A 15 0.19 -0.48 -29.90
C VAL A 15 -0.73 -1.29 -28.99
N ALA A 16 -1.45 -2.29 -29.52
CA ALA A 16 -2.27 -3.18 -28.71
C ALA A 16 -1.43 -4.01 -27.71
N ALA A 17 -0.28 -4.53 -28.13
CA ALA A 17 0.62 -5.28 -27.24
C ALA A 17 1.20 -4.40 -26.12
N LEU A 18 1.59 -3.16 -26.43
CA LEU A 18 2.06 -2.18 -25.44
C LEU A 18 0.95 -1.80 -24.44
N LEU A 19 -0.28 -1.59 -24.92
CA LEU A 19 -1.44 -1.31 -24.07
C LEU A 19 -1.78 -2.51 -23.16
N CYS A 20 -1.73 -3.74 -23.68
CA CYS A 20 -1.94 -4.96 -22.88
C CYS A 20 -0.86 -5.15 -21.82
N ALA A 21 0.41 -4.88 -22.15
CA ALA A 21 1.51 -4.95 -21.18
C ALA A 21 1.36 -3.91 -20.07
N ALA A 22 0.95 -2.68 -20.40
CA ALA A 22 0.69 -1.63 -19.42
C ALA A 22 -0.47 -1.97 -18.47
N ALA A 23 -1.56 -2.55 -18.97
CA ALA A 23 -2.69 -3.00 -18.15
C ALA A 23 -2.30 -4.14 -17.19
N ALA A 24 -1.46 -5.08 -17.63
CA ALA A 24 -0.94 -6.15 -16.78
C ALA A 24 -0.02 -5.63 -15.66
N MET A 25 0.78 -4.59 -15.94
CA MET A 25 1.59 -3.93 -14.90
C MET A 25 0.74 -3.14 -13.90
N ALA A 26 -0.32 -2.47 -14.33
CA ALA A 26 -1.24 -1.75 -13.43
C ALA A 26 -2.05 -2.70 -12.51
N ALA A 27 -2.41 -3.88 -13.00
CA ALA A 27 -3.04 -4.92 -12.18
C ALA A 27 -2.08 -5.50 -11.11
N ALA A 28 -0.77 -5.29 -11.24
CA ALA A 28 0.25 -5.83 -10.34
C ALA A 28 0.40 -5.08 -9.01
N GLN A 29 -0.40 -4.03 -8.74
CA GLN A 29 -0.24 -3.14 -7.59
C GLN A 29 -1.52 -2.97 -6.74
N GLN A 30 -2.41 -3.97 -6.77
CA GLN A 30 -3.64 -3.97 -5.96
C GLN A 30 -4.16 -5.39 -5.76
N ALA A 31 -4.91 -5.60 -4.67
CA ALA A 31 -5.61 -6.85 -4.42
C ALA A 31 -6.87 -6.63 -3.58
N SER A 32 -7.78 -7.60 -3.60
CA SER A 32 -9.04 -7.60 -2.86
C SER A 32 -9.25 -8.92 -2.13
N GLY A 33 -10.09 -8.93 -1.09
CA GLY A 33 -10.31 -10.13 -0.27
C GLY A 33 -9.10 -10.47 0.60
N VAL A 34 -8.30 -9.47 0.93
CA VAL A 34 -7.03 -9.63 1.63
C VAL A 34 -7.28 -9.53 3.13
N ARG A 35 -6.64 -10.41 3.90
CA ARG A 35 -6.68 -10.35 5.37
C ARG A 35 -5.78 -9.23 5.89
N ALA A 36 -6.34 -8.34 6.71
CA ALA A 36 -5.60 -7.33 7.44
C ALA A 36 -5.77 -7.56 8.94
N THR A 37 -4.70 -7.95 9.63
CA THR A 37 -4.66 -8.00 11.10
C THR A 37 -4.26 -6.64 11.66
N TYR A 38 -4.07 -6.55 12.98
CA TYR A 38 -3.50 -5.38 13.60
C TYR A 38 -2.36 -5.73 14.56
N ASN A 39 -1.45 -4.77 14.70
CA ASN A 39 -0.38 -4.75 15.69
C ASN A 39 -0.39 -3.40 16.42
N TYR A 40 0.22 -3.36 17.61
CA TYR A 40 0.34 -2.14 18.42
C TYR A 40 1.72 -1.53 18.25
N TYR A 41 2.02 -1.00 17.06
CA TYR A 41 3.24 -0.22 16.85
C TYR A 41 3.22 1.07 17.69
N ARG A 42 2.03 1.68 17.84
CA ARG A 42 1.78 2.91 18.58
C ARG A 42 2.78 4.01 18.21
N PRO A 43 2.91 4.35 16.91
CA PRO A 43 3.97 5.23 16.43
C PRO A 43 3.93 6.61 17.10
N GLN A 44 2.74 7.10 17.47
CA GLN A 44 2.58 8.35 18.20
C GLN A 44 3.33 8.37 19.56
N ASN A 45 3.41 7.23 20.25
CA ASN A 45 4.07 7.12 21.56
C ASN A 45 5.59 7.01 21.46
N ILE A 46 6.10 6.63 20.29
CA ILE A 46 7.53 6.47 20.02
C ILE A 46 8.05 7.55 19.07
N ASN A 47 7.37 8.71 19.00
CA ASN A 47 7.75 9.83 18.13
C ASN A 47 7.90 9.43 16.64
N TRP A 48 7.11 8.46 16.20
CA TRP A 48 7.12 7.82 14.89
C TRP A 48 8.50 7.24 14.53
N ASP A 49 9.31 6.83 15.51
CA ASP A 49 10.65 6.27 15.30
C ASP A 49 10.57 4.81 14.88
N LEU A 50 10.99 4.51 13.64
CA LEU A 50 10.99 3.15 13.11
C LEU A 50 11.96 2.23 13.88
N ASN A 51 13.06 2.76 14.43
CA ASN A 51 14.00 1.97 15.24
C ASN A 51 13.37 1.53 16.56
N ALA A 52 12.62 2.42 17.21
CA ALA A 52 11.94 2.11 18.47
C ALA A 52 10.89 1.00 18.29
N ALA A 53 10.26 0.91 17.11
CA ALA A 53 9.36 -0.17 16.74
C ALA A 53 10.08 -1.46 16.28
N SER A 54 11.41 -1.45 16.14
CA SER A 54 12.16 -2.52 15.46
C SER A 54 11.60 -2.87 14.08
N ALA A 55 11.03 -1.88 13.38
CA ALA A 55 10.35 -2.12 12.11
C ALA A 55 11.37 -2.52 11.03
N TYR A 56 11.04 -3.50 10.18
CA TYR A 56 11.96 -4.00 9.16
C TYR A 56 12.55 -2.89 8.27
N CYS A 57 11.74 -1.88 7.93
CA CYS A 57 12.19 -0.77 7.07
C CYS A 57 13.07 0.26 7.78
N ALA A 58 13.29 0.15 9.10
CA ALA A 58 14.13 1.09 9.87
C ALA A 58 15.54 1.24 9.28
N THR A 59 16.10 0.15 8.74
CA THR A 59 17.41 0.11 8.06
C THR A 59 17.57 1.20 6.98
N TRP A 60 16.49 1.55 6.29
CA TRP A 60 16.53 2.49 5.15
C TRP A 60 15.73 3.77 5.41
N ASP A 61 14.67 3.70 6.20
CA ASP A 61 13.69 4.79 6.31
C ASP A 61 13.70 5.51 7.66
N ALA A 62 14.44 5.03 8.67
CA ALA A 62 14.45 5.65 10.00
C ALA A 62 15.00 7.09 9.99
N GLY A 63 15.91 7.41 9.06
CA GLY A 63 16.50 8.74 8.91
C GLY A 63 15.58 9.77 8.26
N LYS A 64 14.39 9.37 7.79
CA LYS A 64 13.44 10.30 7.16
C LYS A 64 12.84 11.29 8.17
N SER A 65 12.41 12.44 7.66
CA SER A 65 11.87 13.51 8.49
C SER A 65 10.66 13.06 9.30
N TYR A 66 10.41 13.73 10.44
CA TYR A 66 9.21 13.47 11.23
C TYR A 66 7.93 13.64 10.39
N ALA A 67 7.87 14.66 9.54
CA ALA A 67 6.74 14.90 8.66
C ALA A 67 6.47 13.72 7.71
N TRP A 68 7.52 13.10 7.17
CA TRP A 68 7.40 11.89 6.35
C TRP A 68 6.89 10.69 7.16
N ARG A 69 7.50 10.46 8.34
CA ARG A 69 7.22 9.30 9.20
C ARG A 69 5.81 9.33 9.79
N SER A 70 5.30 10.53 10.07
CA SER A 70 4.01 10.78 10.72
C SER A 70 2.84 11.10 9.79
N LYS A 71 3.08 11.17 8.47
CA LYS A 71 2.06 11.55 7.50
C LYS A 71 0.86 10.60 7.44
N TYR A 72 1.12 9.30 7.53
CA TYR A 72 0.13 8.22 7.41
C TYR A 72 0.32 7.20 8.51
N GLY A 73 -0.76 6.48 8.86
CA GLY A 73 -0.68 5.34 9.79
C GLY A 73 0.25 4.24 9.26
N TRP A 74 0.77 3.40 10.14
CA TRP A 74 1.76 2.38 9.78
C TRP A 74 1.12 1.03 9.48
N THR A 75 1.80 0.23 8.64
CA THR A 75 1.46 -1.17 8.39
C THR A 75 2.70 -2.01 8.10
N ALA A 76 2.64 -3.29 8.45
CA ALA A 76 3.42 -4.32 7.77
C ALA A 76 2.74 -4.74 6.46
N PHE A 77 3.52 -5.17 5.47
CA PHE A 77 2.97 -5.66 4.20
C PHE A 77 3.62 -6.95 3.72
N CYS A 78 2.77 -7.90 3.31
CA CYS A 78 3.14 -9.18 2.72
C CYS A 78 2.00 -9.70 1.83
N GLY A 79 1.30 -8.77 1.17
CA GLY A 79 0.13 -9.07 0.35
C GLY A 79 0.47 -9.83 -0.94
N PRO A 80 -0.55 -10.38 -1.62
CA PRO A 80 -0.36 -11.24 -2.79
C PRO A 80 0.03 -10.51 -4.08
N ALA A 81 -0.01 -9.17 -4.10
CA ALA A 81 0.27 -8.35 -5.27
C ALA A 81 1.08 -7.10 -4.89
N GLY A 82 2.00 -6.70 -5.76
CA GLY A 82 2.91 -5.59 -5.53
C GLY A 82 4.23 -6.00 -4.87
N PRO A 83 5.16 -5.04 -4.71
CA PRO A 83 6.45 -5.32 -4.08
C PRO A 83 6.26 -5.68 -2.60
N THR A 84 7.11 -6.58 -2.10
CA THR A 84 7.20 -6.94 -0.69
C THR A 84 8.65 -6.83 -0.20
N GLY A 85 8.86 -6.93 1.12
CA GLY A 85 10.18 -6.76 1.73
C GLY A 85 10.75 -5.36 1.47
N GLN A 86 12.06 -5.26 1.24
CA GLN A 86 12.73 -3.97 1.09
C GLN A 86 12.13 -3.10 -0.02
N ALA A 87 11.70 -3.69 -1.14
CA ALA A 87 11.15 -2.95 -2.26
C ALA A 87 9.84 -2.21 -1.92
N SER A 88 9.14 -2.64 -0.87
CA SER A 88 7.89 -2.03 -0.40
C SER A 88 8.08 -0.94 0.66
N CYS A 89 9.27 -0.86 1.27
CA CYS A 89 9.55 0.09 2.34
C CYS A 89 9.27 1.53 1.92
N GLY A 90 8.49 2.21 2.76
CA GLY A 90 8.12 3.61 2.58
C GLY A 90 7.03 3.87 1.55
N GLN A 91 6.57 2.86 0.81
CA GLN A 91 5.44 3.00 -0.12
C GLN A 91 4.11 3.12 0.63
N CYS A 92 3.09 3.66 -0.05
CA CYS A 92 1.78 3.88 0.54
C CYS A 92 0.69 3.03 -0.10
N LEU A 93 -0.27 2.61 0.73
CA LEU A 93 -1.43 1.85 0.33
C LEU A 93 -2.70 2.61 0.68
N LEU A 94 -3.63 2.74 -0.27
CA LEU A 94 -5.02 3.02 0.05
C LEU A 94 -5.69 1.69 0.43
N VAL A 95 -6.06 1.54 1.70
CA VAL A 95 -6.68 0.32 2.24
C VAL A 95 -8.16 0.60 2.47
N THR A 96 -9.03 -0.29 1.97
CA THR A 96 -10.48 -0.15 2.06
C THR A 96 -11.07 -1.38 2.73
N ASN A 97 -11.85 -1.19 3.79
CA ASN A 97 -12.64 -2.24 4.43
C ASN A 97 -13.75 -2.71 3.48
N SER A 98 -13.70 -3.97 3.07
CA SER A 98 -14.64 -4.55 2.10
C SER A 98 -16.09 -4.57 2.59
N ALA A 99 -16.32 -4.61 3.91
CA ALA A 99 -17.65 -4.66 4.49
C ALA A 99 -18.33 -3.29 4.57
N THR A 100 -17.54 -2.22 4.79
CA THR A 100 -18.09 -0.87 5.09
C THR A 100 -17.76 0.16 4.04
N GLY A 101 -16.77 -0.08 3.18
CA GLY A 101 -16.22 0.91 2.26
C GLY A 101 -15.37 1.99 2.92
N ALA A 102 -15.18 1.94 4.24
CA ALA A 102 -14.29 2.86 4.95
C ALA A 102 -12.85 2.65 4.47
N SER A 103 -12.12 3.74 4.21
CA SER A 103 -10.76 3.68 3.68
C SER A 103 -9.80 4.61 4.42
N THR A 104 -8.52 4.24 4.39
CA THR A 104 -7.42 5.03 4.94
C THR A 104 -6.15 4.79 4.13
N THR A 105 -5.28 5.79 4.05
CA THR A 105 -3.95 5.64 3.48
C THR A 105 -2.95 5.31 4.58
N VAL A 106 -2.15 4.27 4.36
CA VAL A 106 -1.12 3.80 5.28
C VAL A 106 0.23 3.74 4.59
N ARG A 107 1.30 3.79 5.39
CA ARG A 107 2.67 3.61 4.94
C ARG A 107 3.20 2.24 5.38
N ILE A 108 3.83 1.54 4.43
CA ILE A 108 4.52 0.28 4.69
C ILE A 108 5.83 0.58 5.40
N VAL A 109 5.95 0.13 6.65
CA VAL A 109 7.15 0.30 7.48
C VAL A 109 7.76 -1.04 7.90
N ASP A 110 7.06 -2.14 7.64
CA ASP A 110 7.44 -3.45 8.13
C ASP A 110 7.01 -4.57 7.16
N GLN A 111 7.44 -5.79 7.45
CA GLN A 111 7.07 -6.99 6.71
C GLN A 111 6.27 -7.96 7.59
N CYS A 112 5.41 -8.75 6.98
CA CYS A 112 4.62 -9.76 7.68
C CYS A 112 4.71 -11.14 7.01
N SER A 113 4.06 -12.15 7.59
CA SER A 113 3.96 -13.50 7.04
C SER A 113 2.53 -14.04 6.98
N ASN A 114 1.52 -13.16 7.05
CA ASN A 114 0.11 -13.52 7.06
C ASN A 114 -0.56 -13.49 5.66
N GLY A 115 0.21 -13.17 4.61
CA GLY A 115 -0.28 -13.07 3.23
C GLY A 115 -1.10 -11.80 2.96
N GLY A 116 -1.01 -10.77 3.80
CA GLY A 116 -1.82 -9.56 3.68
C GLY A 116 -1.18 -8.34 4.32
N LEU A 117 -1.88 -7.72 5.27
CA LEU A 117 -1.43 -6.54 5.99
C LEU A 117 -1.44 -6.79 7.50
N ASP A 118 -0.62 -6.05 8.23
CA ASP A 118 -0.70 -5.93 9.69
C ASP A 118 -0.70 -4.44 10.07
N LEU A 119 -1.89 -3.89 10.24
CA LEU A 119 -2.11 -2.45 10.41
C LEU A 119 -1.78 -2.02 11.84
N ASP A 120 -1.20 -0.84 12.05
CA ASP A 120 -1.18 -0.26 13.39
C ASP A 120 -2.63 -0.03 13.88
N TYR A 121 -2.92 -0.48 15.10
CA TYR A 121 -4.27 -0.45 15.64
C TYR A 121 -4.84 0.98 15.74
N ASP A 122 -4.10 1.89 16.38
CA ASP A 122 -4.58 3.23 16.74
C ASP A 122 -4.63 4.18 15.54
N THR A 123 -3.68 4.05 14.61
CA THR A 123 -3.52 4.98 13.49
C THR A 123 -4.12 4.49 12.17
N ALA A 124 -4.39 3.18 12.03
CA ALA A 124 -4.88 2.60 10.77
C ALA A 124 -6.11 1.69 10.96
N PHE A 125 -5.97 0.57 11.68
CA PHE A 125 -7.02 -0.46 11.77
C PHE A 125 -8.34 0.10 12.31
N SER A 126 -8.29 0.77 13.47
CA SER A 126 -9.46 1.33 14.14
C SER A 126 -10.14 2.46 13.36
N LYS A 127 -9.46 3.05 12.36
CA LYS A 127 -10.04 4.10 11.51
C LYS A 127 -11.03 3.57 10.48
N ILE A 128 -10.89 2.30 10.10
CA ILE A 128 -11.71 1.66 9.08
C ILE A 128 -12.54 0.48 9.61
N ASP A 129 -12.33 0.08 10.87
CA ASP A 129 -13.13 -0.93 11.54
C ASP A 129 -14.45 -0.35 12.10
N ASN A 130 -15.51 -1.17 12.08
CA ASN A 130 -16.79 -0.88 12.72
C ASN A 130 -16.99 -1.69 14.02
N GLY A 131 -15.92 -2.33 14.52
CA GLY A 131 -15.88 -3.19 15.70
C GLY A 131 -15.91 -4.68 15.38
N GLN A 132 -16.35 -5.10 14.19
CA GLN A 132 -16.33 -6.51 13.80
C GLN A 132 -14.91 -7.02 13.57
N GLY A 133 -14.03 -6.20 13.00
CA GLY A 133 -12.65 -6.60 12.76
C GLY A 133 -11.89 -6.93 14.03
N VAL A 134 -12.13 -6.21 15.12
CA VAL A 134 -11.58 -6.55 16.44
C VAL A 134 -12.13 -7.89 16.94
N ASN A 135 -13.43 -8.13 16.80
CA ASN A 135 -14.07 -9.39 17.23
C ASN A 135 -13.56 -10.60 16.43
N ASP A 136 -13.37 -10.42 15.13
CA ASP A 136 -12.89 -11.45 14.19
C ASP A 136 -11.35 -11.57 14.18
N GLY A 137 -10.65 -10.67 14.88
CA GLY A 137 -9.19 -10.56 14.89
C GLY A 137 -8.57 -10.11 13.57
N HIS A 138 -9.36 -9.70 12.58
CA HIS A 138 -8.91 -9.17 11.29
C HIS A 138 -10.03 -8.47 10.53
N LEU A 139 -9.66 -7.62 9.57
CA LEU A 139 -10.54 -7.14 8.50
C LEU A 139 -10.31 -7.94 7.21
N THR A 140 -11.34 -7.99 6.37
CA THR A 140 -11.17 -8.29 4.94
C THR A 140 -11.12 -6.97 4.18
N VAL A 141 -10.04 -6.72 3.45
CA VAL A 141 -9.78 -5.43 2.79
C VAL A 141 -9.48 -5.60 1.29
N SER A 142 -9.60 -4.51 0.56
CA SER A 142 -8.82 -4.28 -0.66
C SER A 142 -7.72 -3.26 -0.39
N TYR A 143 -6.64 -3.33 -1.16
CA TYR A 143 -5.61 -2.30 -1.16
C TYR A 143 -5.16 -1.96 -2.58
N GLN A 144 -4.64 -0.74 -2.73
CA GLN A 144 -3.97 -0.27 -3.94
C GLN A 144 -2.72 0.52 -3.55
N PHE A 145 -1.60 0.28 -4.22
CA PHE A 145 -0.42 1.16 -4.10
C PHE A 145 -0.73 2.54 -4.69
N VAL A 146 -0.47 3.58 -3.91
CA VAL A 146 -0.75 4.97 -4.26
C VAL A 146 0.48 5.83 -4.02
N ASP A 147 0.55 6.97 -4.72
CA ASP A 147 1.55 7.99 -4.41
C ASP A 147 1.32 8.52 -2.99
N CYS A 148 2.37 8.52 -2.18
CA CYS A 148 2.35 9.08 -0.84
C CYS A 148 2.19 10.62 -0.85
N GLY A 149 2.49 11.29 -1.96
CA GLY A 149 2.38 12.75 -2.13
C GLY A 149 3.36 13.52 -1.26
N GLU A 150 4.58 13.00 -1.08
CA GLU A 150 5.58 13.61 -0.18
C GLU A 150 5.79 15.10 -0.48
N PRO A 151 5.99 15.95 0.56
CA PRO A 151 6.35 17.34 0.32
C PRO A 151 7.62 17.37 -0.53
N ARG A 152 7.64 18.20 -1.58
CA ARG A 152 8.89 18.49 -2.29
C ARG A 152 9.82 19.17 -1.30
N GLU A 153 10.99 18.57 -1.07
CA GLU A 153 12.07 19.18 -0.28
C GLU A 153 12.51 20.52 -0.87
#